data_AF-A0A8E7FQC6-F1
#
_entry.id   AF-A0A8E7FQC6-F1
#
_cell.length_a   1.000
_cell.length_b   1.000
_cell.length_c   1.000
_cell.angle_alpha   90.00
_cell.angle_beta   90.00
_cell.angle_gamma   90.00
#
_symmetry.space_group_name_H-M   'P 1'
#
loop_
_entity.id
_entity.type
_entity.pdbx_description
1 polymer ?
#
loop_
_entity_poly.entity_id
_entity_poly.type
_entity_poly.pdbx_seq_one_letter_code
_entity_poly.pdbx_strand_id
1 'polypeptide(L)'
;TILVFNLATGTIITMSSHHWLIAWLGLELNTMAILPIISKSHHPRATEAATKYFLTQAAASALILFASMTNAQDTGQWNITQLENPLAQTLMSMALAMKLGLAPA
;
A
#
# COMPACT_ATOMS: atom_id res chain seq x y z
N THR A 1 14.51 16.57 1.89
CA THR A 1 14.05 16.96 0.54
C THR A 1 13.82 15.74 -0.33
N ILE A 2 14.80 14.86 -0.53
CA ILE A 2 14.65 13.64 -1.35
C ILE A 2 13.51 12.73 -0.87
N LEU A 3 13.40 12.46 0.44
CA LEU A 3 12.33 11.60 0.98
C LEU A 3 10.93 12.17 0.77
N VAL A 4 10.76 13.49 0.89
CA VAL A 4 9.47 14.18 0.66
C VAL A 4 9.11 14.14 -0.83
N PHE A 5 10.11 14.27 -1.70
CA PHE A 5 9.92 14.09 -3.14
C PHE A 5 9.48 12.66 -3.46
N ASN A 6 10.09 11.64 -2.86
CA ASN A 6 9.68 10.24 -3.05
C ASN A 6 8.24 9.94 -2.57
N LEU A 7 7.81 10.59 -1.49
CA LEU A 7 6.42 10.54 -1.02
C LEU A 7 5.46 11.18 -2.03
N ALA A 8 5.83 12.33 -2.60
CA ALA A 8 5.05 12.98 -3.64
C ALA A 8 4.99 12.13 -4.92
N THR A 9 6.11 11.54 -5.36
CA THR A 9 6.11 10.70 -6.56
C THR A 9 5.30 9.43 -6.37
N GLY A 10 5.39 8.75 -5.22
CA GLY A 10 4.60 7.55 -4.94
C GLY A 10 3.09 7.83 -4.94
N THR A 11 2.66 8.95 -4.35
CA THR A 11 1.26 9.39 -4.41
C THR A 11 0.81 9.75 -5.83
N ILE A 12 1.62 10.47 -6.61
CA ILE A 12 1.33 10.79 -8.01
C ILE A 12 1.18 9.52 -8.86
N ILE A 13 2.12 8.58 -8.74
CA ILE A 13 2.08 7.29 -9.46
C ILE A 13 0.78 6.56 -9.14
N THR A 14 0.40 6.51 -7.86
CA THR A 14 -0.84 5.84 -7.43
C THR A 14 -2.07 6.51 -8.05
N MET A 15 -2.15 7.84 -8.03
CA MET A 15 -3.29 8.59 -8.59
C MET A 15 -3.39 8.50 -10.12
N SER A 16 -2.27 8.43 -10.84
CA SER A 16 -2.26 8.36 -12.31
C SER A 16 -2.37 6.93 -12.87
N SER A 17 -2.29 5.92 -12.00
CA SER A 17 -2.26 4.53 -12.42
C SER A 17 -3.63 4.04 -12.88
N HIS A 18 -3.61 3.19 -13.91
CA HIS A 18 -4.78 2.44 -14.39
C HIS A 18 -4.61 0.93 -14.18
N HIS A 19 -3.43 0.50 -13.73
CA HIS A 19 -3.07 -0.90 -13.55
C HIS A 19 -2.71 -1.14 -12.08
N TRP A 20 -3.28 -2.17 -11.46
CA TRP A 20 -3.11 -2.45 -10.02
C TRP A 20 -1.65 -2.59 -9.60
N LEU A 21 -0.82 -3.27 -10.41
CA LEU A 21 0.61 -3.41 -10.12
C LEU A 21 1.38 -2.08 -10.06
N ILE A 22 1.01 -1.09 -10.89
CA ILE A 22 1.67 0.23 -10.88
C ILE A 22 1.16 1.04 -9.68
N ALA A 23 -0.14 0.96 -9.38
CA ALA A 23 -0.70 1.59 -8.17
C ALA A 23 -0.06 1.02 -6.89
N TRP A 24 0.13 -0.31 -6.84
CA TRP A 24 0.82 -1.00 -5.76
C TRP A 24 2.27 -0.51 -5.60
N LEU A 25 3.01 -0.38 -6.71
CA LEU A 25 4.38 0.15 -6.68
C LEU A 25 4.44 1.57 -6.10
N GLY A 26 3.49 2.44 -6.48
CA GLY A 26 3.38 3.79 -5.91
C GLY A 26 3.15 3.78 -4.40
N LEU A 27 2.33 2.85 -3.90
CA LEU A 27 2.08 2.67 -2.47
C LEU A 27 3.29 2.13 -1.71
N GLU A 28 4.11 1.25 -2.31
CA GLU A 28 5.37 0.77 -1.70
C GLU A 28 6.46 1.84 -1.69
N LEU A 29 6.50 2.73 -2.68
CA LEU A 29 7.41 3.88 -2.64
C LEU A 29 7.09 4.79 -1.44
N ASN A 30 5.80 4.96 -1.11
CA ASN A 30 5.38 5.74 0.06
C ASN A 30 5.82 5.10 1.38
N THR A 31 5.70 3.77 1.53
CA THR A 31 6.08 3.05 2.76
C THR A 31 7.59 3.12 2.97
N MET A 32 8.40 2.94 1.92
CA MET A 32 9.85 3.03 2.01
C MET A 32 10.34 4.45 2.28
N ALA A 33 9.68 5.46 1.71
CA ALA A 33 10.06 6.86 1.91
C ALA A 33 9.79 7.38 3.33
N ILE A 34 8.76 6.86 4.02
CA ILE A 34 8.38 7.33 5.35
C ILE A 34 9.16 6.66 6.49
N LEU A 35 9.70 5.46 6.28
CA LEU A 35 10.46 4.74 7.32
C LEU A 35 11.65 5.55 7.87
N PRO A 36 12.52 6.16 7.05
CA PRO A 36 13.62 6.98 7.55
C PRO A 36 13.15 8.28 8.22
N ILE A 37 11.94 8.76 7.87
CA ILE A 37 11.35 9.94 8.50
C ILE A 37 10.91 9.62 9.93
N ILE A 38 10.30 8.44 10.14
CA ILE A 38 9.86 7.97 11.47
C ILE A 38 11.06 7.63 12.36
N SER A 39 12.08 6.96 11.83
CA SER A 39 13.27 6.54 12.60
C SER A 39 14.34 7.64 12.76
N LYS A 40 14.04 8.88 12.35
CA LYS A 40 14.99 10.01 12.39
C LYS A 40 15.50 10.30 13.80
N SER A 41 14.64 10.17 14.81
CA SER A 41 15.09 10.17 16.20
C SER A 41 15.64 8.78 16.50
N HIS A 42 16.94 8.68 16.80
CA HIS A 42 17.61 7.42 17.16
C HIS A 42 17.22 6.91 18.57
N HIS A 43 15.93 7.02 18.91
CA HIS A 43 15.36 6.59 20.17
C HIS A 43 14.65 5.23 19.97
N PRO A 44 14.74 4.29 20.93
CA PRO A 44 14.12 2.96 20.80
C PRO A 44 12.60 3.01 20.51
N ARG A 45 11.91 4.03 21.02
CA ARG A 45 10.49 4.26 20.72
C ARG A 45 10.22 4.58 19.24
N ALA A 46 11.11 5.32 18.59
CA ALA A 46 10.98 5.66 17.18
C ALA A 46 11.27 4.46 16.27
N THR A 47 12.22 3.61 16.67
CA THR A 47 12.46 2.34 15.98
C THR A 47 11.28 1.39 16.14
N GLU A 48 10.67 1.31 17.32
CA GLU A 48 9.44 0.52 17.53
C GLU A 48 8.25 1.05 16.73
N ALA A 49 8.08 2.38 16.64
CA ALA A 49 7.05 2.98 15.80
C ALA A 49 7.27 2.67 14.31
N ALA A 50 8.51 2.76 13.84
CA ALA A 50 8.86 2.45 12.46
C ALA A 50 8.63 0.96 12.12
N THR A 51 8.98 0.03 13.03
CA THR A 51 8.74 -1.40 12.80
C THR A 51 7.26 -1.76 12.79
N LYS A 52 6.46 -1.18 13.71
CA LYS A 52 5.00 -1.36 13.70
C LYS A 52 4.37 -0.85 12.41
N TYR A 53 4.76 0.35 11.98
CA TYR A 53 4.31 0.91 10.71
C TYR A 53 4.70 0.04 9.51
N PHE A 54 5.95 -0.44 9.48
CA PHE A 54 6.42 -1.31 8.39
C PHE A 54 5.57 -2.58 8.30
N LEU A 55 5.35 -3.27 9.42
CA LEU A 55 4.66 -4.55 9.44
C LEU A 55 3.19 -4.41 9.01
N THR A 56 2.48 -3.40 9.51
CA THR A 56 1.07 -3.18 9.12
C THR A 56 0.95 -2.80 7.66
N GLN A 57 1.84 -1.94 7.16
CA GLN A 57 1.81 -1.52 5.76
C GLN A 57 2.25 -2.62 4.79
N ALA A 58 3.23 -3.45 5.17
CA ALA A 58 3.65 -4.61 4.39
C ALA A 58 2.54 -5.66 4.30
N ALA A 59 1.84 -5.92 5.41
CA ALA A 59 0.68 -6.81 5.41
C ALA A 59 -0.45 -6.29 4.51
N ALA A 60 -0.78 -5.00 4.62
CA ALA A 60 -1.77 -4.37 3.75
C ALA A 60 -1.35 -4.41 2.27
N SER A 61 -0.06 -4.19 1.99
CA SER A 61 0.51 -4.26 0.64
C SER A 61 0.40 -5.66 0.02
N ALA A 62 0.67 -6.71 0.82
CA ALA A 62 0.51 -8.09 0.41
C ALA A 62 -0.96 -8.43 0.11
N LEU A 63 -1.91 -7.90 0.89
CA LEU A 63 -3.34 -8.07 0.63
C LEU A 63 -3.79 -7.39 -0.66
N ILE A 64 -3.26 -6.21 -1.00
CA ILE A 64 -3.53 -5.54 -2.29
C ILE A 64 -3.08 -6.43 -3.46
N LEU A 65 -1.85 -6.96 -3.39
CA LEU A 65 -1.35 -7.88 -4.42
C LEU A 65 -2.21 -9.14 -4.52
N PHE A 66 -2.53 -9.76 -3.38
CA PHE A 66 -3.35 -10.95 -3.35
C PHE A 66 -4.75 -10.71 -3.94
N ALA A 67 -5.42 -9.61 -3.57
CA ALA A 67 -6.71 -9.21 -4.13
C ALA A 67 -6.64 -8.92 -5.65
N SER A 68 -5.57 -8.27 -6.11
CA SER A 68 -5.39 -8.01 -7.54
C SER A 68 -5.10 -9.29 -8.33
N MET A 69 -4.36 -10.25 -7.74
CA MET A 69 -4.06 -11.53 -8.36
C MET A 69 -5.30 -12.41 -8.44
N THR A 70 -6.12 -12.48 -7.39
CA THR A 70 -7.39 -13.23 -7.43
C THR A 70 -8.35 -12.66 -8.47
N ASN A 71 -8.44 -11.33 -8.58
CA ASN A 71 -9.23 -10.69 -9.62
C ASN A 71 -8.68 -10.96 -11.04
N ALA A 72 -7.37 -10.93 -11.21
CA ALA A 72 -6.71 -11.20 -12.49
C ALA A 72 -6.79 -12.68 -12.90
N GLN A 73 -6.86 -13.61 -11.94
CA GLN A 73 -7.10 -15.03 -12.22
C GLN A 73 -8.47 -15.27 -12.87
N ASP A 74 -9.50 -14.52 -12.46
CA ASP A 74 -10.85 -14.67 -13.00
C ASP A 74 -11.08 -13.87 -14.29
N THR A 75 -10.61 -12.62 -14.33
CA THR A 75 -10.88 -11.69 -15.44
C THR A 75 -9.79 -11.67 -16.51
N GLY A 76 -8.59 -12.19 -16.20
CA GLY A 76 -7.40 -12.08 -17.04
C GLY A 76 -6.83 -10.66 -17.15
N GLN A 77 -7.37 -9.68 -16.41
CA GLN A 77 -6.98 -8.29 -16.48
C GLN A 77 -6.55 -7.74 -15.11
N TRP A 78 -5.66 -6.75 -15.13
CA TRP A 78 -5.12 -6.09 -13.95
C TRP A 78 -5.63 -4.63 -13.82
N ASN A 79 -6.70 -4.31 -14.52
CA ASN A 79 -7.24 -2.96 -14.58
C ASN A 79 -7.89 -2.58 -13.25
N ILE A 80 -7.70 -1.33 -12.81
CA ILE A 80 -8.23 -0.84 -11.54
C ILE A 80 -9.76 -0.78 -11.54
N THR A 81 -10.37 -0.44 -12.68
CA THR A 81 -11.82 -0.25 -12.79
C THR A 81 -12.62 -1.56 -12.82
N GLN A 82 -11.96 -2.69 -13.02
CA GLN A 82 -12.60 -3.99 -13.18
C GLN A 82 -12.27 -4.89 -12.01
N LEU A 83 -12.86 -4.61 -10.85
CA LEU A 83 -12.84 -5.52 -9.71
C LEU A 83 -14.18 -6.25 -9.66
N GLU A 84 -14.26 -7.44 -10.25
CA GLU A 84 -15.53 -8.16 -10.42
C GLU A 84 -15.69 -9.29 -9.39
N ASN A 85 -14.59 -9.89 -8.93
CA ASN A 85 -14.66 -10.95 -7.92
C ASN A 85 -15.03 -10.36 -6.54
N PRO A 86 -16.13 -10.80 -5.89
CA PRO A 86 -16.54 -10.30 -4.58
C PRO A 86 -15.51 -10.56 -3.46
N LEU A 87 -14.74 -11.64 -3.54
CA LEU A 87 -13.62 -11.91 -2.63
C LEU A 87 -12.50 -10.89 -2.84
N ALA A 88 -12.14 -10.58 -4.09
CA ALA A 88 -11.14 -9.57 -4.39
C ALA A 88 -11.57 -8.17 -3.91
N GLN A 89 -12.85 -7.82 -4.06
CA GLN A 89 -13.40 -6.55 -3.56
C GLN A 89 -13.30 -6.42 -2.04
N THR A 90 -13.69 -7.47 -1.30
CA THR A 90 -13.61 -7.45 0.17
C THR A 90 -12.17 -7.36 0.64
N LEU A 91 -11.25 -8.17 0.08
CA LEU A 91 -9.82 -8.12 0.39
C LEU A 91 -9.20 -6.76 0.05
N MET A 92 -9.53 -6.19 -1.11
CA MET A 92 -9.03 -4.88 -1.51
C MET A 92 -9.51 -3.78 -0.55
N SER A 93 -10.79 -3.80 -0.18
CA SER A 93 -11.35 -2.83 0.77
C SER A 93 -10.70 -2.93 2.16
N MET A 94 -10.48 -4.16 2.65
CA MET A 94 -9.78 -4.42 3.91
C MET A 94 -8.33 -3.93 3.85
N ALA A 95 -7.62 -4.19 2.75
CA ALA A 95 -6.24 -3.77 2.57
C ALA A 95 -6.10 -2.23 2.55
N LEU A 96 -7.02 -1.54 1.87
CA LEU A 96 -7.07 -0.07 1.86
C LEU A 96 -7.43 0.49 3.25
N ALA A 97 -8.37 -0.13 3.96
CA ALA A 97 -8.72 0.24 5.33
C ALA A 97 -7.53 0.10 6.29
N MET A 98 -6.74 -0.98 6.17
CA MET A 98 -5.48 -1.17 6.91
C MET A 98 -4.46 -0.09 6.58
N LYS A 99 -4.28 0.29 5.29
CA LYS A 99 -3.37 1.37 4.90
C LYS A 99 -3.76 2.73 5.51
N LEU A 100 -5.07 2.99 5.63
CA LEU A 100 -5.62 4.22 6.22
C LEU A 100 -5.68 4.20 7.76
N GLY A 101 -5.59 3.02 8.39
CA GLY A 101 -5.71 2.87 9.84
C GLY A 101 -7.16 2.95 10.34
N LEU A 102 -8.12 2.50 9.54
CA LEU A 102 -9.54 2.47 9.93
C LEU A 102 -9.84 1.28 10.86
N ALA A 103 -10.59 1.48 11.94
CA ALA A 103 -11.09 0.38 12.77
C ALA A 103 -12.01 -0.55 11.94
N PRO A 104 -11.99 -1.89 12.11
CA PRO A 104 -11.32 -2.70 13.13
C PRO A 104 -9.90 -3.19 12.75
N ALA A 105 -9.25 -2.57 11.74
CA ALA A 105 -7.95 -3.00 11.23
C ALA A 105 -6.78 -2.81 12.21
#